data_AF-A0A6L6PK20-F1
#
_entry.id   AF-A0A6L6PK20-F1
#
_cell.length_a   1.000
_cell.length_b   1.000
_cell.length_c   1.000
_cell.angle_alpha   90.00
_cell.angle_beta   90.00
_cell.angle_gamma   90.00
#
_symmetry.space_group_name_H-M   'P 1'
#
loop_
_entity.id
_entity.type
_entity.pdbx_description
1 polymer ?
#
loop_
_entity_poly.entity_id
_entity_poly.type
_entity_poly.pdbx_seq_one_letter_code
_entity_poly.pdbx_strand_id
1 'polypeptide(L)'
;MFLFAAFLPQIAFALYCFISGVAMFSMTASLLAWLTGQFNTIDWWRHAIFPFFVSVGCFWVTEQAIQAISPDVVAFAQRLLGNSPLSVAVVISGSFKFFHVLGDRYVHWMMFDMLAFLCIALCAVVTLFQCVYYVALSNTRVSGGTGWQLLTAWTERFSGMGTVIFVSLLLLAGWFLATGGMYRLVHQ
;
A
#
# COMPACT_ATOMS: atom_id res chain seq x y z
N MET A 1 8.71 -14.84 -0.35
CA MET A 1 10.02 -14.42 -0.89
C MET A 1 10.21 -14.76 -2.35
N PHE A 2 10.39 -16.03 -2.74
CA PHE A 2 10.60 -16.40 -4.14
C PHE A 2 9.53 -15.83 -5.10
N LEU A 3 8.24 -16.09 -4.81
CA LEU A 3 7.14 -15.56 -5.61
C LEU A 3 7.04 -14.03 -5.57
N PHE A 4 7.35 -13.43 -4.42
CA PHE A 4 7.38 -11.96 -4.29
C PHE A 4 8.42 -11.36 -5.23
N ALA A 5 9.65 -11.89 -5.25
CA ALA A 5 10.70 -11.43 -6.15
C ALA A 5 10.34 -11.65 -7.63
N ALA A 6 9.76 -12.81 -7.97
CA ALA A 6 9.37 -13.11 -9.34
C ALA A 6 8.26 -12.19 -9.88
N PHE A 7 7.27 -11.91 -9.03
CA PHE A 7 6.12 -11.07 -9.37
C PHE A 7 6.27 -9.62 -8.93
N LEU A 8 7.47 -9.20 -8.50
CA LEU A 8 7.72 -7.86 -7.99
C LEU A 8 7.25 -6.77 -8.97
N PRO A 9 7.53 -6.84 -10.29
CA PRO A 9 7.06 -5.82 -11.22
C PRO A 9 5.53 -5.73 -11.29
N GLN A 10 4.83 -6.87 -11.28
CA GLN A 10 3.37 -6.92 -11.31
C GLN A 10 2.76 -6.40 -10.00
N ILE A 11 3.34 -6.78 -8.86
CA ILE A 11 2.92 -6.30 -7.53
C ILE A 11 3.10 -4.79 -7.44
N ALA A 12 4.28 -4.29 -7.82
CA ALA A 12 4.58 -2.87 -7.86
C ALA A 12 3.61 -2.10 -8.78
N PHE A 13 3.40 -2.58 -10.00
CA PHE A 13 2.49 -1.94 -10.94
C PHE A 13 1.06 -1.87 -10.40
N ALA A 14 0.54 -2.99 -9.88
CA ALA A 14 -0.79 -3.03 -9.27
C ALA A 14 -0.91 -2.06 -8.10
N LEU A 15 0.13 -2.00 -7.25
CA LEU A 15 0.18 -1.09 -6.11
C LEU A 15 0.24 0.37 -6.55
N TYR A 16 1.01 0.71 -7.59
CA TYR A 16 1.05 2.06 -8.16
C TYR A 16 -0.31 2.48 -8.72
N CYS A 17 -0.97 1.62 -9.49
CA CYS A 17 -2.31 1.91 -10.02
C CYS A 17 -3.30 2.15 -8.88
N PHE A 18 -3.26 1.31 -7.85
CA PHE A 18 -4.14 1.43 -6.70
C PHE A 18 -3.90 2.74 -5.93
N ILE A 19 -2.66 3.02 -5.53
CA ILE A 19 -2.27 4.24 -4.81
C ILE A 19 -2.64 5.49 -5.61
N SER A 20 -2.34 5.51 -6.90
CA SER A 20 -2.65 6.65 -7.78
C SER A 20 -4.16 6.85 -7.89
N GLY A 21 -4.93 5.77 -7.99
CA GLY A 21 -6.39 5.83 -7.98
C GLY A 21 -6.94 6.44 -6.69
N VAL A 22 -6.42 6.02 -5.53
CA VAL A 22 -6.81 6.60 -4.23
C VAL A 22 -6.42 8.07 -4.15
N ALA A 23 -5.22 8.44 -4.61
CA ALA A 23 -4.77 9.84 -4.64
C ALA A 23 -5.69 10.72 -5.50
N MET A 24 -5.97 10.30 -6.75
CA MET A 24 -6.84 11.05 -7.66
C MET A 24 -8.26 11.20 -7.10
N PHE A 25 -8.81 10.13 -6.51
CA PHE A 25 -10.13 10.16 -5.90
C PHE A 25 -10.18 11.13 -4.70
N SER A 26 -9.18 11.06 -3.82
CA SER A 26 -9.05 11.94 -2.64
C SER A 26 -8.84 13.40 -3.03
N MET A 27 -8.03 13.66 -4.06
CA MET A 27 -7.84 14.99 -4.63
C MET A 27 -9.15 15.54 -5.20
N THR A 28 -9.90 14.73 -5.94
CA THR A 28 -11.20 15.12 -6.49
C THR A 28 -12.19 15.45 -5.36
N ALA A 29 -12.27 14.62 -4.34
CA ALA A 29 -13.11 14.87 -3.16
C ALA A 29 -12.72 16.17 -2.45
N SER A 30 -11.41 16.44 -2.32
CA SER A 30 -10.89 17.68 -1.72
C SER A 30 -11.25 18.92 -2.53
N LEU A 31 -11.09 18.86 -3.86
CA LEU A 31 -11.44 19.95 -4.76
C LEU A 31 -12.94 20.23 -4.75
N LEU A 32 -13.78 19.18 -4.77
CA LEU A 32 -15.23 19.34 -4.66
C LEU A 32 -15.62 19.98 -3.33
N ALA A 33 -15.05 19.52 -2.22
CA ALA A 33 -15.31 20.09 -0.91
C ALA A 33 -14.93 21.58 -0.83
N TRP A 34 -13.80 21.94 -1.44
CA TRP A 34 -13.32 23.32 -1.46
C TRP A 34 -14.15 24.23 -2.37
N LEU A 35 -14.48 23.79 -3.59
CA LEU A 35 -15.17 24.60 -4.60
C LEU A 35 -16.67 24.74 -4.33
N THR A 36 -17.31 23.67 -3.89
CA THR A 36 -18.78 23.66 -3.75
C THR A 36 -19.23 24.02 -2.34
N GLY A 37 -18.32 23.99 -1.35
CA GLY A 37 -18.66 24.10 0.07
C GLY A 37 -19.55 22.95 0.59
N GLN A 38 -20.08 22.10 -0.29
CA GLN A 38 -20.67 20.84 0.09
C GLN A 38 -19.56 20.03 0.76
N PHE A 39 -19.87 19.36 1.87
CA PHE A 39 -18.95 18.47 2.57
C PHE A 39 -17.92 19.13 3.51
N ASN A 40 -18.00 20.45 3.74
CA ASN A 40 -17.10 21.18 4.63
C ASN A 40 -17.51 21.04 6.12
N THR A 41 -17.33 19.85 6.71
CA THR A 41 -17.38 19.65 8.18
C THR A 41 -16.03 19.98 8.80
N ILE A 42 -15.95 20.32 10.10
CA ILE A 42 -14.66 20.66 10.78
C ILE A 42 -13.53 19.65 10.48
N ASP A 43 -13.87 18.38 10.25
CA ASP A 43 -12.94 17.28 10.01
C ASP A 43 -12.74 16.90 8.53
N TRP A 44 -13.24 17.67 7.55
CA TRP A 44 -13.19 17.29 6.13
C TRP A 44 -11.77 17.04 5.61
N TRP A 45 -10.81 17.87 6.04
CA TRP A 45 -9.39 17.75 5.67
C TRP A 45 -8.81 16.39 6.09
N ARG A 46 -9.29 15.84 7.21
CA ARG A 46 -8.86 14.52 7.72
C ARG A 46 -9.24 13.40 6.77
N HIS A 47 -10.31 13.55 6.00
CA HIS A 47 -10.85 12.48 5.17
C HIS A 47 -10.66 12.68 3.67
N ALA A 48 -10.36 13.90 3.22
CA ALA A 48 -10.13 14.20 1.82
C ALA A 48 -8.64 14.53 1.54
N ILE A 49 -8.04 15.38 2.36
CA ILE A 49 -6.66 15.86 2.14
C ILE A 49 -5.63 14.84 2.67
N PHE A 50 -5.83 14.32 3.88
CA PHE A 50 -4.90 13.37 4.47
C PHE A 50 -4.71 12.09 3.62
N PRO A 51 -5.78 11.41 3.12
CA PRO A 51 -5.63 10.27 2.22
C PRO A 51 -4.85 10.57 0.94
N PHE A 52 -4.97 11.79 0.39
CA PHE A 52 -4.17 12.23 -0.74
C PHE A 52 -2.67 12.26 -0.41
N PHE A 53 -2.30 12.95 0.67
CA PHE A 53 -0.88 13.05 1.08
C PHE A 53 -0.28 11.69 1.46
N VAL A 54 -1.04 10.85 2.15
CA VAL A 54 -0.58 9.49 2.45
C VAL A 54 -0.38 8.68 1.18
N SER A 55 -1.28 8.82 0.20
CA SER A 55 -1.15 8.12 -1.08
C SER A 55 0.09 8.60 -1.87
N VAL A 56 0.38 9.90 -1.88
CA VAL A 56 1.64 10.43 -2.44
C VAL A 56 2.86 9.86 -1.70
N GLY A 57 2.82 9.81 -0.36
CA GLY A 57 3.87 9.18 0.43
C GLY A 57 4.04 7.70 0.11
N CYS A 58 2.94 6.95 0.00
CA CYS A 58 2.94 5.54 -0.37
C CYS A 58 3.55 5.31 -1.76
N PHE A 59 3.26 6.19 -2.72
CA PHE A 59 3.86 6.15 -4.06
C PHE A 59 5.38 6.28 -3.97
N TRP A 60 5.86 7.29 -3.26
CA TRP A 60 7.29 7.55 -3.09
C TRP A 60 8.02 6.41 -2.35
N VAL A 61 7.42 5.86 -1.29
CA VAL A 61 7.99 4.73 -0.57
C VAL A 61 8.00 3.46 -1.42
N THR A 62 6.99 3.26 -2.28
CA THR A 62 6.96 2.12 -3.23
C THR A 62 8.13 2.21 -4.20
N GLU A 63 8.41 3.41 -4.71
CA GLU A 63 9.55 3.64 -5.60
C GLU A 63 10.89 3.30 -4.94
N GLN A 64 11.09 3.74 -3.71
CA GLN A 64 12.29 3.39 -2.94
C GLN A 64 12.41 1.89 -2.69
N ALA A 65 11.31 1.22 -2.30
CA ALA A 65 11.31 -0.21 -2.03
C ALA A 65 11.62 -1.04 -3.28
N ILE A 66 11.21 -0.60 -4.46
CA ILE A 66 11.58 -1.25 -5.73
C ILE A 66 13.06 -1.04 -6.03
N GLN A 67 13.55 0.20 -5.91
CA GLN A 67 14.94 0.54 -6.21
C GLN A 67 15.93 -0.15 -5.26
N ALA A 68 15.49 -0.53 -4.05
CA ALA A 68 16.29 -1.30 -3.11
C ALA A 68 16.51 -2.76 -3.54
N ILE A 69 15.59 -3.35 -4.32
CA ILE A 69 15.69 -4.75 -4.76
C ILE A 69 16.47 -4.82 -6.08
N SER A 70 17.57 -5.58 -6.08
CA SER A 70 18.38 -5.75 -7.30
C SER A 70 17.57 -6.37 -8.45
N PRO A 71 17.63 -5.80 -9.67
CA PRO A 71 16.93 -6.33 -10.84
C PRO A 71 17.42 -7.73 -11.24
N ASP A 72 18.66 -8.08 -10.93
CA ASP A 72 19.21 -9.41 -11.21
C ASP A 72 18.51 -10.50 -10.40
N VAL A 73 18.10 -10.18 -9.18
CA VAL A 73 17.37 -11.11 -8.30
C VAL A 73 15.96 -11.36 -8.84
N VAL A 74 15.31 -10.31 -9.36
CA VAL A 74 14.01 -10.42 -10.04
C VAL A 74 14.13 -11.29 -11.29
N ALA A 75 15.13 -11.01 -12.14
CA ALA A 75 15.38 -11.79 -13.35
C ALA A 75 15.70 -13.26 -13.03
N PHE A 76 16.47 -13.51 -11.97
CA PHE A 76 16.77 -14.86 -11.51
C PHE A 76 15.51 -15.60 -11.03
N ALA A 77 14.66 -14.95 -10.23
CA ALA A 77 13.40 -15.52 -9.77
C ALA A 77 12.46 -15.87 -10.93
N GLN A 78 12.37 -14.99 -11.94
CA GLN A 78 11.58 -15.23 -13.16
C GLN A 78 12.13 -16.39 -13.99
N ARG A 79 13.46 -16.51 -14.12
CA ARG A 79 14.10 -17.65 -14.79
C ARG A 79 13.82 -18.98 -14.08
N LEU A 80 13.75 -18.98 -12.75
CA LEU A 80 13.45 -20.18 -11.95
C LEU A 80 11.99 -20.65 -12.10
N LEU A 81 11.04 -19.73 -12.31
CA LEU A 81 9.67 -20.10 -12.70
C LEU A 81 9.64 -20.69 -14.11
N GLY A 82 10.46 -20.14 -15.01
CA GLY A 82 10.40 -20.46 -16.43
C GLY A 82 9.04 -20.12 -17.04
N ASN A 83 8.83 -20.48 -18.31
CA ASN A 83 7.52 -20.35 -18.96
C ASN A 83 6.58 -21.53 -18.59
N SER A 84 6.83 -22.19 -17.46
CA SER A 84 6.06 -23.36 -17.03
C SER A 84 4.81 -22.95 -16.26
N PRO A 85 3.69 -23.69 -16.37
CA PRO A 85 2.51 -23.43 -15.57
C PRO A 85 2.84 -23.54 -14.08
N LEU A 86 2.30 -22.61 -13.29
CA LEU A 86 2.58 -22.50 -11.86
C LEU A 86 2.07 -23.76 -11.14
N SER A 87 2.99 -24.59 -10.69
CA SER A 87 2.69 -25.83 -9.97
C SER A 87 3.42 -25.85 -8.63
N VAL A 88 2.86 -26.55 -7.64
CA VAL A 88 3.43 -26.65 -6.30
C VAL A 88 4.88 -27.18 -6.34
N ALA A 89 5.17 -28.15 -7.22
CA ALA A 89 6.50 -28.70 -7.39
C ALA A 89 7.51 -27.64 -7.89
N VAL A 90 7.12 -26.80 -8.86
CA VAL A 90 7.95 -25.70 -9.36
C VAL A 90 8.19 -24.66 -8.27
N VAL A 91 7.15 -24.33 -7.49
CA VAL A 91 7.29 -23.36 -6.38
C VAL A 91 8.24 -23.87 -5.31
N ILE A 92 8.12 -25.13 -4.90
CA ILE A 92 9.00 -25.71 -3.87
C ILE A 92 10.44 -25.78 -4.39
N SER A 93 10.67 -26.38 -5.57
CA SER A 93 12.01 -26.53 -6.15
C SER A 93 12.67 -25.17 -6.44
N GLY A 94 11.90 -24.23 -7.00
CA GLY A 94 12.34 -22.85 -7.24
C GLY A 94 12.68 -22.13 -5.95
N SER A 95 11.88 -22.28 -4.90
CA SER A 95 12.14 -21.69 -3.59
C SER A 95 13.46 -22.21 -2.99
N PHE A 96 13.69 -23.52 -2.99
CA PHE A 96 14.95 -24.09 -2.49
C PHE A 96 16.17 -23.54 -3.22
N LYS A 97 16.14 -23.51 -4.56
CA LYS A 97 17.23 -22.94 -5.36
C LYS A 97 17.42 -21.45 -5.11
N PHE A 98 16.32 -20.71 -4.96
CA PHE A 98 16.33 -19.28 -4.68
C PHE A 98 17.01 -18.97 -3.34
N PHE A 99 16.58 -19.64 -2.26
CA PHE A 99 17.17 -19.44 -0.93
C PHE A 99 18.63 -19.88 -0.86
N HIS A 100 18.99 -21.00 -1.49
CA HIS A 100 20.36 -21.49 -1.52
C HIS A 100 21.33 -20.53 -2.22
N VAL A 101 20.90 -19.90 -3.32
CA VAL A 101 21.76 -19.01 -4.12
C VAL A 101 21.90 -17.61 -3.51
N LEU A 102 20.83 -17.04 -2.95
CA LEU A 102 20.86 -15.69 -2.38
C LEU A 102 21.54 -15.60 -1.02
N GLY A 103 21.56 -16.71 -0.27
CA GLY A 103 22.09 -16.77 1.08
C GLY A 103 21.21 -16.04 2.10
N ASP A 104 21.38 -16.39 3.37
CA ASP A 104 20.47 -15.95 4.43
C ASP A 104 20.44 -14.43 4.59
N ARG A 105 21.60 -13.75 4.44
CA ARG A 105 21.68 -12.30 4.65
C ARG A 105 20.80 -11.52 3.68
N TYR A 106 20.84 -11.84 2.39
CA TYR A 106 20.03 -11.15 1.39
C TYR A 106 18.54 -11.49 1.53
N VAL A 107 18.24 -12.74 1.90
CA VAL A 107 16.86 -13.16 2.18
C VAL A 107 16.24 -12.36 3.32
N HIS A 108 17.01 -12.06 4.38
CA HIS A 108 16.55 -11.18 5.46
C HIS A 108 16.31 -9.75 4.99
N TRP A 109 17.19 -9.18 4.15
CA TRP A 109 16.95 -7.87 3.52
C TRP A 109 15.64 -7.84 2.73
N MET A 110 15.46 -8.82 1.85
CA MET A 110 14.26 -8.91 1.02
C MET A 110 12.98 -9.12 1.83
N MET A 111 13.10 -9.66 3.06
CA MET A 111 11.98 -9.74 3.99
C MET A 111 11.52 -8.37 4.49
N PHE A 112 12.45 -7.47 4.79
CA PHE A 112 12.11 -6.10 5.16
C PHE A 112 11.45 -5.36 3.99
N ASP A 113 11.95 -5.55 2.76
CA ASP A 113 11.34 -4.95 1.57
C ASP A 113 9.90 -5.46 1.36
N MET A 114 9.68 -6.78 1.46
CA MET A 114 8.35 -7.37 1.36
C MET A 114 7.39 -6.82 2.44
N LEU A 115 7.90 -6.62 3.67
CA LEU A 115 7.12 -6.03 4.76
C LEU A 115 6.80 -4.55 4.49
N ALA A 116 7.72 -3.80 3.87
CA ALA A 116 7.47 -2.44 3.43
C ALA A 116 6.30 -2.38 2.43
N PHE A 117 6.30 -3.25 1.41
CA PHE A 117 5.19 -3.37 0.46
C PHE A 117 3.85 -3.68 1.14
N LEU A 118 3.85 -4.54 2.16
CA LEU A 118 2.66 -4.85 2.94
C LEU A 118 2.15 -3.62 3.72
N CYS A 119 3.06 -2.88 4.38
CA CYS A 119 2.72 -1.65 5.08
C CYS A 119 2.10 -0.62 4.12
N ILE A 120 2.68 -0.43 2.94
CA ILE A 120 2.18 0.50 1.92
C ILE A 120 0.79 0.08 1.43
N ALA A 121 0.60 -1.21 1.11
CA ALA A 121 -0.70 -1.72 0.67
C ALA A 121 -1.80 -1.51 1.72
N LEU A 122 -1.49 -1.80 2.98
CA LEU A 122 -2.40 -1.56 4.10
C LEU A 122 -2.70 -0.06 4.29
N CYS A 123 -1.69 0.81 4.20
CA CYS A 123 -1.89 2.27 4.22
C CYS A 123 -2.88 2.69 3.14
N ALA A 124 -2.64 2.30 1.88
CA ALA A 124 -3.47 2.68 0.75
C ALA A 124 -4.93 2.21 0.90
N VAL A 125 -5.14 0.98 1.40
CA VAL A 125 -6.48 0.42 1.66
C VAL A 125 -7.21 1.18 2.76
N VAL A 126 -6.53 1.46 3.87
CA VAL A 126 -7.13 2.21 4.98
C VAL A 126 -7.47 3.63 4.56
N THR A 127 -6.59 4.31 3.81
CA THR A 127 -6.86 5.66 3.30
C THR A 127 -8.01 5.68 2.30
N LEU A 128 -8.15 4.64 1.48
CA LEU A 128 -9.31 4.49 0.60
C LEU A 128 -10.60 4.40 1.43
N PHE A 129 -10.65 3.55 2.46
CA PHE A 129 -11.84 3.42 3.30
C PHE A 129 -12.17 4.72 4.03
N GLN A 130 -11.16 5.49 4.44
CA GLN A 130 -11.36 6.79 5.05
C GLN A 130 -11.97 7.81 4.07
N CYS A 131 -11.49 7.83 2.83
CA CYS A 131 -12.08 8.66 1.77
C CYS A 131 -13.51 8.20 1.41
N VAL A 132 -13.74 6.89 1.30
CA VAL A 132 -15.06 6.31 1.03
C VAL A 132 -16.04 6.65 2.14
N TYR A 133 -15.64 6.59 3.41
CA TYR A 133 -16.47 7.02 4.53
C TYR A 133 -16.96 8.44 4.34
N TYR A 134 -16.06 9.36 4.00
CA TYR A 134 -16.39 10.76 3.81
C TYR A 134 -17.34 10.99 2.65
N VAL A 135 -17.09 10.35 1.50
CA VAL A 135 -17.98 10.42 0.33
C VAL A 135 -19.34 9.79 0.63
N ALA A 136 -19.38 8.66 1.33
CA ALA A 136 -20.62 7.99 1.70
C ALA A 136 -21.45 8.84 2.67
N LEU A 137 -20.84 9.34 3.74
CA LEU A 137 -21.50 10.21 4.73
C LEU A 137 -22.07 11.46 4.08
N SER A 138 -21.29 12.04 3.18
CA SER A 138 -21.67 13.19 2.37
C SER A 138 -22.91 12.93 1.50
N ASN A 139 -22.94 11.80 0.80
CA ASN A 139 -24.08 11.42 -0.04
C ASN A 139 -25.32 11.01 0.79
N THR A 140 -25.13 10.39 1.95
CA THR A 140 -26.23 10.07 2.88
C THR A 140 -26.98 11.33 3.31
N ARG A 141 -26.25 12.43 3.60
CA ARG A 141 -26.86 13.70 4.01
C ARG A 141 -27.67 14.38 2.92
N VAL A 142 -27.26 14.23 1.67
CA VAL A 142 -27.92 14.88 0.52
C VAL A 142 -29.08 14.04 -0.03
N SER A 143 -28.90 12.72 -0.15
CA SER A 143 -29.81 11.85 -0.91
C SER A 143 -30.57 10.81 -0.08
N GLY A 144 -30.19 10.58 1.19
CA GLY A 144 -30.88 9.64 2.08
C GLY A 144 -30.84 8.17 1.66
N GLY A 145 -30.09 7.80 0.63
CA GLY A 145 -30.07 6.44 0.09
C GLY A 145 -29.53 5.37 1.05
N THR A 146 -30.21 4.22 1.10
CA THR A 146 -29.86 3.07 1.97
C THR A 146 -28.46 2.51 1.69
N GLY A 147 -28.02 2.52 0.42
CA GLY A 147 -26.68 2.08 0.05
C GLY A 147 -25.57 2.95 0.66
N TRP A 148 -25.77 4.28 0.69
CA TRP A 148 -24.81 5.22 1.29
C TRP A 148 -24.76 5.09 2.81
N GLN A 149 -25.90 4.85 3.45
CA GLN A 149 -25.98 4.58 4.89
C GLN A 149 -25.21 3.32 5.25
N LEU A 150 -25.37 2.24 4.48
CA LEU A 150 -24.63 1.00 4.69
C LEU A 150 -23.12 1.23 4.52
N LEU A 151 -22.69 1.87 3.43
CA LEU A 151 -21.29 2.19 3.20
C LEU A 151 -20.67 3.03 4.33
N THR A 152 -21.41 4.03 4.82
CA THR A 152 -21.00 4.86 5.95
C THR A 152 -20.79 4.02 7.20
N ALA A 153 -21.75 3.17 7.57
CA ALA A 153 -21.65 2.31 8.75
C ALA A 153 -20.45 1.34 8.67
N TRP A 154 -20.18 0.76 7.49
CA TRP A 154 -19.09 -0.19 7.30
C TRP A 154 -17.69 0.45 7.38
N THR A 155 -17.61 1.73 7.03
CA THR A 155 -16.36 2.49 6.93
C THR A 155 -16.13 3.45 8.11
N GLU A 156 -17.12 3.62 8.99
CA GLU A 156 -17.07 4.51 10.15
C GLU A 156 -15.85 4.29 11.05
N ARG A 157 -15.47 3.03 11.26
CA ARG A 157 -14.27 2.64 12.04
C ARG A 157 -12.95 3.23 11.52
N PHE A 158 -12.90 3.66 10.26
CA PHE A 158 -11.71 4.27 9.64
C PHE A 158 -11.71 5.80 9.71
N SER A 159 -12.73 6.41 10.31
CA SER A 159 -12.90 7.86 10.34
C SER A 159 -12.22 8.55 11.54
N GLY A 160 -11.75 7.78 12.52
CA GLY A 160 -11.21 8.32 13.77
C GLY A 160 -9.79 8.88 13.65
N MET A 161 -9.40 9.72 14.62
CA MET A 161 -8.01 10.19 14.74
C MET A 161 -7.02 9.04 14.96
N GLY A 162 -7.46 7.96 15.62
CA GLY A 162 -6.67 6.74 15.77
C GLY A 162 -6.26 6.12 14.43
N THR A 163 -7.12 6.20 13.41
CA THR A 163 -6.80 5.73 12.05
C THR A 163 -5.72 6.58 11.39
N VAL A 164 -5.79 7.91 11.54
CA VAL A 164 -4.77 8.84 11.03
C VAL A 164 -3.41 8.54 11.65
N ILE A 165 -3.36 8.38 12.97
CA ILE A 165 -2.13 8.04 13.70
C ILE A 165 -1.61 6.68 13.22
N PHE A 166 -2.48 5.67 13.16
CA PHE A 166 -2.12 4.33 12.71
C PHE A 166 -1.52 4.34 11.30
N VAL A 167 -2.18 4.99 10.33
CA VAL A 167 -1.70 5.10 8.95
C VAL A 167 -0.38 5.86 8.88
N SER A 168 -0.23 6.93 9.66
CA SER A 168 1.03 7.70 9.71
C SER A 168 2.18 6.85 10.24
N LEU A 169 1.95 6.10 11.33
CA LEU A 169 2.94 5.16 11.87
C LEU A 169 3.27 4.05 10.88
N LEU A 170 2.27 3.52 10.18
CA LEU A 170 2.44 2.46 9.20
C LEU A 170 3.23 2.93 7.97
N LEU A 171 2.99 4.17 7.52
CA LEU A 171 3.76 4.81 6.45
C LEU A 171 5.22 5.04 6.88
N LEU A 172 5.43 5.55 8.09
CA LEU A 172 6.78 5.72 8.65
C LEU A 172 7.50 4.38 8.80
N ALA A 173 6.82 3.34 9.27
CA ALA A 173 7.37 1.99 9.35
C ALA A 173 7.75 1.46 7.96
N GLY A 174 6.85 1.60 6.97
CA GLY A 174 7.12 1.22 5.58
C GLY A 174 8.34 1.93 5.00
N TRP A 175 8.47 3.24 5.25
CA TRP A 175 9.63 4.02 4.83
C TRP A 175 10.93 3.56 5.52
N PHE A 176 10.88 3.31 6.82
CA PHE A 176 12.05 2.86 7.59
C PHE A 176 12.51 1.44 7.19
N LEU A 177 11.57 0.60 6.77
CA LEU A 177 11.85 -0.72 6.19
C LEU A 177 12.49 -0.58 4.81
N ALA A 178 11.88 0.19 3.90
CA ALA A 178 12.34 0.37 2.52
C ALA A 178 13.73 1.03 2.40
N THR A 179 14.12 1.86 3.36
CA THR A 179 15.43 2.53 3.39
C THR A 179 16.54 1.72 4.06
N GLY A 180 16.22 0.49 4.49
CA GLY A 180 17.16 -0.37 5.23
C GLY A 180 17.50 0.14 6.62
N GLY A 181 16.67 1.05 7.18
CA GLY A 181 16.84 1.56 8.54
C GLY A 181 16.69 0.46 9.57
N MET A 182 15.65 -0.38 9.47
CA MET A 182 15.46 -1.52 10.37
C MET A 182 16.60 -2.52 10.29
N TYR A 183 17.07 -2.83 9.08
CA TYR A 183 18.17 -3.78 8.93
C TYR A 183 19.42 -3.30 9.67
N ARG A 184 19.76 -2.01 9.53
CA ARG A 184 20.90 -1.39 10.21
C ARG A 184 20.75 -1.45 11.73
N LEU A 185 19.56 -1.20 12.28
CA LEU A 185 19.33 -1.29 13.72
C LEU A 185 19.44 -2.72 14.28
N VAL A 186 19.02 -3.73 13.52
CA VAL A 186 19.02 -5.13 13.96
C VAL A 186 20.41 -5.78 13.87
N HIS A 187 21.28 -5.26 13.00
CA HIS A 187 22.60 -5.84 12.72
C HIS A 187 23.78 -4.94 13.12
N GLN A 188 23.52 -3.92 13.95
CA GLN A 188 24.52 -3.16 14.70
C GLN A 188 24.75 -3.81 16.06
#